data_AF-A0AA97DXW0-F1
#
_entry.id   AF-A0AA97DXW0-F1
#
_cell.length_a   1.000
_cell.length_b   1.000
_cell.length_c   1.000
_cell.angle_alpha   90.00
_cell.angle_beta   90.00
_cell.angle_gamma   90.00
#
_symmetry.space_group_name_H-M   'P 1'
#
loop_
_entity.id
_entity.type
_entity.pdbx_description
1 polymer ?
#
loop_
_entity_poly.entity_id
_entity_poly.type
_entity_poly.pdbx_seq_one_letter_code
_entity_poly.pdbx_strand_id
1 'polypeptide(L)'
;MRIYSFEAHQEHHQNHFPDLERAAEEVGLKRLPLSLDEIVAITKQMGLQIKWFRKTPLAVLSEMGMNESHLVTSFFDPPNSIYINQIMKAQPQRLKYNLAVHIGHAVLHDKDGMKNILVTGRNEISPLQTKTSKIQSSGMDAQDILYAWRDFECSFFAGALLCPKVPFRQMLDRNGYEINTAQLAGVSESVTMRRMTAASPYPHWHYFDAYAPGKLKAVYRGNGIPLPWGNMSMVEDPCQHWSVFRKISEPSTGTSAQISILNVGDEPRIYACESIKVHDLAGNSHVLCSGIDLNPAIQAQGKDALSIAADLRQVCVTKGGSSKIPRSIQKDLMSVAKILNINWVERGIENDARLICSRGAVCPRSPSCYQQCEAN
;
A
#
# COMPACT_ATOMS: atom_id res chain seq x y z
N MET A 1 -20.87 16.93 2.78
CA MET A 1 -20.15 17.38 4.00
C MET A 1 -18.94 16.48 4.15
N ARG A 2 -17.77 17.09 3.95
CA ARG A 2 -16.39 16.59 3.86
C ARG A 2 -16.06 15.20 4.47
N ILE A 3 -16.04 14.16 3.63
CA ILE A 3 -15.10 13.04 3.77
C ILE A 3 -13.73 13.60 3.36
N TYR A 4 -13.12 14.42 4.23
CA TYR A 4 -11.71 14.76 4.14
C TYR A 4 -10.99 13.74 5.03
N SER A 5 -11.06 12.47 4.62
CA SER A 5 -10.33 11.37 5.25
C SER A 5 -8.84 11.58 5.01
N PHE A 6 -8.00 11.11 5.93
CA PHE A 6 -6.53 11.14 5.85
C PHE A 6 -5.96 10.75 4.46
N GLU A 7 -6.67 9.97 3.64
CA GLU A 7 -6.30 9.63 2.26
C GLU A 7 -6.19 10.86 1.37
N ALA A 8 -7.15 11.79 1.47
CA ALA A 8 -7.10 13.06 0.76
C ALA A 8 -5.92 13.92 1.24
N HIS A 9 -5.58 13.81 2.53
CA HIS A 9 -4.41 14.49 3.08
C HIS A 9 -3.09 13.88 2.59
N GLN A 10 -2.97 12.54 2.55
CA GLN A 10 -1.81 11.84 1.97
C GLN A 10 -1.65 12.15 0.48
N GLU A 11 -2.74 12.18 -0.28
CA GLU A 11 -2.75 12.54 -1.70
C GLU A 11 -2.32 13.99 -1.89
N HIS A 12 -2.88 14.93 -1.10
CA HIS A 12 -2.51 16.35 -1.14
C HIS A 12 -1.02 16.59 -0.86
N HIS A 13 -0.45 15.85 0.09
CA HIS A 13 0.96 15.97 0.46
C HIS A 13 1.88 15.03 -0.34
N GLN A 14 1.37 14.28 -1.31
CA GLN A 14 2.14 13.28 -2.08
C GLN A 14 2.94 12.32 -1.16
N ASN A 15 2.30 11.86 -0.08
CA ASN A 15 2.90 11.05 0.99
C ASN A 15 4.14 11.65 1.68
N HIS A 16 4.34 12.96 1.60
CA HIS A 16 5.52 13.59 2.17
C HIS A 16 5.21 14.24 3.53
N PHE A 17 5.79 13.67 4.59
CA PHE A 17 5.63 14.14 5.97
C PHE A 17 6.99 14.38 6.64
N PRO A 18 7.68 15.50 6.35
CA PRO A 18 9.04 15.77 6.82
C PRO A 18 9.24 15.67 8.32
N ASP A 19 8.24 16.05 9.12
CA ASP A 19 8.37 16.03 10.58
C ASP A 19 8.28 14.60 11.14
N LEU A 20 7.40 13.76 10.59
CA LEU A 20 7.34 12.33 10.93
C LEU A 20 8.61 11.60 10.49
N GLU A 21 9.14 11.95 9.31
CA GLU A 21 10.44 11.45 8.82
C GLU A 21 11.57 11.83 9.78
N ARG A 22 11.65 13.11 10.16
CA ARG A 22 12.70 13.63 11.04
C ARG A 22 12.65 12.94 12.40
N ALA A 23 11.47 12.85 13.01
CA ALA A 23 11.28 12.18 14.31
C ALA A 23 11.73 10.71 14.27
N ALA A 24 11.37 9.99 13.21
CA ALA A 24 11.77 8.59 13.05
C ALA A 24 13.29 8.45 12.81
N GLU A 25 13.87 9.33 12.01
CA GLU A 25 15.31 9.34 11.72
C GLU A 25 16.17 9.71 12.93
N GLU A 26 15.67 10.58 13.82
CA GLU A 26 16.33 10.93 15.09
C GLU A 26 16.36 9.74 16.05
N VAL A 27 15.29 8.95 16.11
CA VAL A 27 15.24 7.73 16.93
C VAL A 27 16.08 6.59 16.34
N GLY A 28 15.97 6.37 15.02
CA GLY A 28 16.66 5.28 14.32
C GLY A 28 18.13 5.57 14.00
N LEU A 29 18.54 6.83 14.12
CA LEU A 29 19.84 7.36 13.70
C LEU A 29 20.13 7.07 12.22
N LYS A 30 19.09 7.09 11.38
CA LYS A 30 19.15 6.81 9.93
C LYS A 30 19.83 5.47 9.58
N ARG A 31 19.76 4.49 10.48
CA ARG A 31 20.36 3.17 10.26
C ARG A 31 19.47 2.29 9.38
N LEU A 32 20.09 1.57 8.45
CA LEU A 32 19.42 0.61 7.58
C LEU A 32 20.44 -0.49 7.17
N PRO A 33 20.13 -1.78 7.33
CA PRO A 33 18.97 -2.33 8.02
C PRO A 33 19.08 -2.20 9.55
N LEU A 34 17.95 -2.06 10.24
CA LEU A 34 17.86 -2.24 11.70
C LEU A 34 17.50 -3.70 12.00
N SER A 35 18.26 -4.38 12.84
CA SER A 35 17.93 -5.71 13.34
C SER A 35 16.78 -5.67 14.37
N LEU A 36 16.20 -6.84 14.66
CA LEU A 36 15.19 -6.94 15.72
C LEU A 36 15.76 -6.56 17.08
N ASP A 37 16.99 -6.99 17.39
CA ASP A 37 17.65 -6.69 18.66
C ASP A 37 17.90 -5.19 18.83
N GLU A 38 18.25 -4.49 17.76
CA GLU A 38 18.39 -3.03 17.79
C GLU A 38 17.06 -2.32 18.03
N ILE A 39 15.96 -2.78 17.41
CA ILE A 39 14.62 -2.22 17.68
C ILE A 39 14.20 -2.48 19.12
N VAL A 40 14.48 -3.67 19.67
CA VAL A 40 14.25 -3.98 21.08
C VAL A 40 15.11 -3.10 21.99
N ALA A 41 16.37 -2.84 21.62
CA ALA A 41 17.25 -1.95 22.37
C ALA A 41 16.73 -0.51 22.38
N ILE A 42 16.32 0.04 21.23
CA ILE A 42 15.69 1.36 21.12
C ILE A 42 14.45 1.43 22.02
N THR A 43 13.58 0.42 21.93
CA THR A 43 12.35 0.34 22.75
C THR A 43 12.68 0.45 24.25
N LYS A 44 13.69 -0.30 24.73
CA LYS A 44 14.12 -0.28 26.13
C LYS A 44 14.79 1.05 26.53
N GLN A 45 15.62 1.62 25.67
CA GLN A 45 16.28 2.91 25.90
C GLN A 45 15.28 4.06 26.11
N MET A 46 14.11 3.97 25.47
CA MET A 46 13.00 4.91 25.66
C MET A 46 12.16 4.67 26.94
N GLY A 47 12.59 3.73 27.78
CA GLY A 47 11.90 3.36 29.02
C GLY A 47 10.63 2.53 28.81
N LEU A 48 10.44 1.94 27.63
CA LEU A 48 9.30 1.06 27.33
C LEU A 48 9.62 -0.39 27.72
N GLN A 49 8.63 -1.07 28.29
CA GLN A 49 8.72 -2.44 28.78
C GLN A 49 7.98 -3.39 27.85
N ILE A 50 8.68 -4.41 27.33
CA ILE A 50 8.06 -5.45 26.49
C ILE A 50 7.56 -6.59 27.37
N LYS A 51 6.27 -6.88 27.31
CA LYS A 51 5.59 -7.99 27.99
C LYS A 51 5.00 -8.95 26.95
N TRP A 52 4.98 -10.24 27.27
CA TRP A 52 4.49 -11.28 26.35
C TRP A 52 3.16 -11.85 26.82
N PHE A 53 2.21 -12.04 25.90
CA PHE A 53 0.95 -12.73 26.17
C PHE A 53 0.68 -13.86 25.18
N ARG A 54 -0.14 -14.84 25.58
CA ARG A 54 -0.59 -15.95 24.71
C ARG A 54 -2.02 -15.76 24.20
N LYS A 55 -2.94 -15.47 25.12
CA LYS A 55 -4.34 -15.16 24.81
C LYS A 55 -4.55 -13.66 24.95
N THR A 56 -5.27 -13.07 24.00
CA THR A 56 -5.68 -11.67 24.07
C THR A 56 -6.48 -11.44 25.36
N PRO A 57 -6.13 -10.43 26.18
CA PRO A 57 -6.91 -10.12 27.38
C PRO A 57 -8.36 -9.76 27.05
N LEU A 58 -9.32 -10.22 27.86
CA LEU A 58 -10.75 -9.97 27.65
C LEU A 58 -11.09 -8.47 27.61
N ALA A 59 -10.43 -7.65 28.45
CA ALA A 59 -10.62 -6.20 28.46
C ALA A 59 -10.28 -5.54 27.10
N VAL A 60 -9.24 -6.05 26.44
CA VAL A 60 -8.80 -5.57 25.12
C VAL A 60 -9.78 -6.01 24.02
N LEU A 61 -10.37 -7.20 24.15
CA LEU A 61 -11.41 -7.68 23.23
C LEU A 61 -12.71 -6.87 23.38
N SER A 62 -13.12 -6.57 24.62
CA SER A 62 -14.34 -5.79 24.90
C SER A 62 -14.22 -4.35 24.43
N GLU A 63 -13.05 -3.71 24.58
CA GLU A 63 -12.79 -2.35 24.09
C GLU A 63 -12.84 -2.26 22.57
N MET A 64 -12.46 -3.32 21.85
CA MET A 64 -12.49 -3.36 20.38
C MET A 64 -13.83 -3.78 19.78
N GLY A 65 -14.80 -4.22 20.59
CA GLY A 65 -16.07 -4.76 20.07
C GLY A 65 -15.88 -5.93 19.09
N MET A 66 -14.79 -6.68 19.24
CA MET A 66 -14.35 -7.73 18.30
C MET A 66 -14.72 -9.13 18.79
N ASN A 67 -15.09 -10.00 17.83
CA ASN A 67 -15.28 -11.43 18.06
C ASN A 67 -13.93 -12.19 17.98
N GLU A 68 -13.89 -13.43 18.47
CA GLU A 68 -12.70 -14.31 18.57
C GLU A 68 -11.95 -14.56 17.24
N SER A 69 -12.50 -14.15 16.09
CA SER A 69 -11.87 -14.32 14.76
C SER A 69 -10.66 -13.41 14.51
N HIS A 70 -10.32 -12.53 15.44
CA HIS A 70 -9.25 -11.54 15.31
C HIS A 70 -8.09 -11.84 16.25
N LEU A 71 -6.87 -11.87 15.71
CA LEU A 71 -5.66 -12.12 16.48
C LEU A 71 -4.98 -10.80 16.80
N VAL A 72 -5.01 -10.39 18.07
CA VAL A 72 -4.25 -9.23 18.54
C VAL A 72 -2.77 -9.59 18.56
N THR A 73 -1.98 -8.84 17.80
CA THR A 73 -0.54 -9.06 17.65
C THR A 73 0.26 -8.30 18.70
N SER A 74 -0.17 -7.08 19.05
CA SER A 74 0.40 -6.30 20.15
C SER A 74 -0.50 -5.14 20.54
N PHE A 75 -0.32 -4.59 21.73
CA PHE A 75 -0.96 -3.35 22.16
C PHE A 75 -0.08 -2.57 23.14
N PHE A 76 -0.29 -1.25 23.18
CA PHE A 76 0.30 -0.35 24.16
C PHE A 76 -0.62 -0.22 25.37
N ASP A 77 -0.05 -0.34 26.56
CA ASP A 77 -0.69 -0.15 27.85
C ASP A 77 0.06 0.98 28.58
N PRO A 78 -0.53 2.18 28.66
CA PRO A 78 0.10 3.33 29.27
C PRO A 78 0.51 3.06 30.73
N PRO A 79 1.59 3.70 31.21
CA PRO A 79 2.37 4.72 30.52
C PRO A 79 3.55 4.16 29.70
N ASN A 80 3.89 2.87 29.78
CA ASN A 80 5.14 2.38 29.19
C ASN A 80 5.19 0.89 28.85
N SER A 81 4.09 0.15 28.92
CA SER A 81 4.10 -1.29 28.66
C SER A 81 3.64 -1.60 27.24
N ILE A 82 4.42 -2.37 26.49
CA ILE A 82 4.03 -2.93 25.20
C ILE A 82 3.79 -4.43 25.40
N TYR A 83 2.56 -4.87 25.19
CA TYR A 83 2.20 -6.28 25.22
C TYR A 83 2.28 -6.86 23.82
N ILE A 84 2.99 -7.98 23.66
CA ILE A 84 3.23 -8.63 22.38
C ILE A 84 2.77 -10.09 22.45
N ASN A 85 2.04 -10.53 21.43
CA ASN A 85 1.61 -11.91 21.34
C ASN A 85 2.80 -12.83 21.07
N GLN A 86 2.91 -13.95 21.79
CA GLN A 86 4.00 -14.91 21.63
C GLN A 86 4.12 -15.48 20.21
N ILE A 87 3.04 -15.49 19.42
CA ILE A 87 3.09 -15.87 18.00
C ILE A 87 4.09 -15.02 17.20
N MET A 88 4.32 -13.78 17.63
CA MET A 88 5.24 -12.84 16.96
C MET A 88 6.70 -13.28 17.03
N LYS A 89 7.06 -14.20 17.94
CA LYS A 89 8.43 -14.74 18.03
C LYS A 89 8.84 -15.50 16.77
N ALA A 90 7.88 -16.12 16.07
CA ALA A 90 8.12 -16.79 14.80
C ALA A 90 8.12 -15.84 13.60
N GLN A 91 7.91 -14.53 13.83
CA GLN A 91 7.59 -13.54 12.79
C GLN A 91 8.41 -12.26 12.99
N PRO A 92 9.76 -12.34 12.89
CA PRO A 92 10.67 -11.26 13.30
C PRO A 92 10.45 -9.95 12.53
N GLN A 93 10.16 -10.01 11.23
CA GLN A 93 9.90 -8.82 10.42
C GLN A 93 8.65 -8.07 10.87
N ARG A 94 7.57 -8.80 11.20
CA ARG A 94 6.33 -8.20 11.70
C ARG A 94 6.48 -7.72 13.14
N LEU A 95 7.28 -8.42 13.95
CA LEU A 95 7.62 -7.98 15.30
C LEU A 95 8.40 -6.65 15.28
N LYS A 96 9.37 -6.51 14.37
CA LYS A 96 10.05 -5.22 14.13
C LYS A 96 9.05 -4.11 13.82
N TYR A 97 8.13 -4.37 12.90
CA TYR A 97 7.10 -3.39 12.53
C TYR A 97 6.20 -3.01 13.72
N ASN A 98 5.68 -3.98 14.47
CA ASN A 98 4.85 -3.71 15.64
C ASN A 98 5.59 -2.85 16.68
N LEU A 99 6.83 -3.19 17.00
CA LEU A 99 7.66 -2.40 17.91
C LEU A 99 7.89 -0.98 17.38
N ALA A 100 8.17 -0.83 16.08
CA ALA A 100 8.36 0.48 15.45
C ALA A 100 7.09 1.35 15.51
N VAL A 101 5.90 0.76 15.37
CA VAL A 101 4.62 1.48 15.55
C VAL A 101 4.45 1.95 16.98
N HIS A 102 4.74 1.11 17.98
CA HIS A 102 4.65 1.50 19.39
C HIS A 102 5.69 2.54 19.80
N ILE A 103 6.90 2.49 19.22
CA ILE A 103 7.90 3.57 19.34
C ILE A 103 7.32 4.87 18.78
N GLY A 104 6.72 4.83 17.58
CA GLY A 104 6.06 6.00 16.98
C GLY A 104 4.97 6.57 17.88
N HIS A 105 4.13 5.72 18.45
CA HIS A 105 3.11 6.14 19.41
C HIS A 105 3.71 6.84 20.64
N ALA A 106 4.78 6.28 21.21
CA ALA A 106 5.46 6.89 22.36
C ALA A 106 6.13 8.23 22.02
N VAL A 107 6.68 8.41 20.82
CA VAL A 107 7.33 9.66 20.38
C VAL A 107 6.31 10.74 20.03
N LEU A 108 5.28 10.38 19.26
CA LEU A 108 4.37 11.34 18.65
C LEU A 108 3.22 11.74 19.58
N HIS A 109 2.87 10.89 20.53
CA HIS A 109 1.70 11.07 21.40
C HIS A 109 2.04 11.03 22.89
N ASP A 110 3.33 11.23 23.24
CA ASP A 110 3.83 11.34 24.62
C ASP A 110 3.33 10.24 25.57
N LYS A 111 3.21 9.01 25.06
CA LYS A 111 2.71 7.84 25.81
C LYS A 111 1.36 8.08 26.48
N ASP A 112 0.52 8.90 25.85
CA ASP A 112 -0.76 9.30 26.41
C ASP A 112 -1.66 8.10 26.76
N GLY A 113 -2.70 8.36 27.54
CA GLY A 113 -3.60 7.32 28.09
C GLY A 113 -4.37 6.51 27.04
N MET A 114 -4.16 6.73 25.74
CA MET A 114 -4.87 6.04 24.67
C MET A 114 -4.12 4.79 24.23
N LYS A 115 -4.78 3.62 24.32
CA LYS A 115 -4.20 2.35 23.87
C LYS A 115 -4.04 2.32 22.35
N ASN A 116 -2.84 2.06 21.87
CA ASN A 116 -2.58 1.70 20.47
C ASN A 116 -2.61 0.18 20.30
N ILE A 117 -3.47 -0.36 19.45
CA ILE A 117 -3.70 -1.81 19.33
C ILE A 117 -3.54 -2.31 17.89
N LEU A 118 -2.72 -3.34 17.70
CA LEU A 118 -2.41 -3.93 16.38
C LEU A 118 -2.97 -5.35 16.26
N VAL A 119 -3.76 -5.58 15.22
CA VAL A 119 -4.55 -6.82 15.00
C VAL A 119 -4.22 -7.46 13.65
N THR A 120 -4.51 -8.76 13.49
CA THR A 120 -4.47 -9.48 12.20
C THR A 120 -5.74 -10.29 11.87
N GLY A 121 -6.13 -10.42 10.59
CA GLY A 121 -7.32 -11.11 10.05
C GLY A 121 -8.05 -10.41 8.85
N ARG A 122 -9.04 -11.08 8.23
CA ARG A 122 -9.82 -10.61 7.04
C ARG A 122 -10.51 -9.23 7.17
N ASN A 123 -10.67 -8.74 8.39
CA ASN A 123 -11.21 -7.42 8.70
C ASN A 123 -10.17 -6.45 9.29
N GLU A 124 -8.89 -6.61 8.92
CA GLU A 124 -7.78 -5.67 9.15
C GLU A 124 -7.95 -4.36 8.36
N ILE A 125 -9.04 -3.67 8.60
CA ILE A 125 -8.95 -2.22 8.59
C ILE A 125 -8.47 -1.85 10.00
N SER A 126 -7.64 -0.82 10.19
CA SER A 126 -7.23 -0.39 11.55
C SER A 126 -8.44 -0.49 12.49
N PRO A 127 -8.36 -1.00 13.73
CA PRO A 127 -9.52 -1.45 14.51
C PRO A 127 -10.75 -0.50 14.51
N LEU A 128 -10.56 0.78 14.22
CA LEU A 128 -11.61 1.78 14.02
C LEU A 128 -12.30 1.88 12.64
N GLN A 129 -11.71 1.44 11.54
CA GLN A 129 -12.36 1.53 10.22
C GLN A 129 -13.45 0.45 10.02
N THR A 130 -13.61 -0.51 10.94
CA THR A 130 -14.78 -1.41 10.94
C THR A 130 -16.10 -0.67 11.21
N LYS A 131 -16.06 0.52 11.84
CA LYS A 131 -17.24 1.37 12.02
C LYS A 131 -17.67 2.08 10.74
N THR A 132 -16.78 2.28 9.76
CA THR A 132 -17.12 2.99 8.51
C THR A 132 -18.01 2.21 7.55
N SER A 133 -18.17 0.89 7.71
CA SER A 133 -19.03 0.08 6.83
C SER A 133 -20.47 -0.13 7.34
N LYS A 134 -20.82 0.31 8.56
CA LYS A 134 -22.19 0.18 9.11
C LYS A 134 -22.85 1.50 9.52
N ILE A 135 -22.20 2.64 9.32
CA ILE A 135 -22.74 3.94 9.71
C ILE A 135 -22.83 4.84 8.47
N GLN A 136 -23.77 4.51 7.58
CA GLN A 136 -24.35 5.48 6.64
C GLN A 136 -25.49 6.29 7.28
N SER A 137 -25.55 6.36 8.61
CA SER A 137 -26.48 7.21 9.35
C SER A 137 -25.69 8.14 10.28
N SER A 138 -25.64 9.43 9.92
CA SER A 138 -25.43 10.57 10.82
C SER A 138 -24.25 10.52 11.82
N GLY A 139 -23.13 11.16 11.44
CA GLY A 139 -22.09 11.66 12.36
C GLY A 139 -20.95 10.68 12.64
N MET A 140 -19.81 10.84 11.96
CA MET A 140 -18.55 10.27 12.45
C MET A 140 -18.14 10.98 13.75
N ASP A 141 -17.86 10.22 14.80
CA ASP A 141 -17.41 10.76 16.09
C ASP A 141 -15.98 11.35 15.96
N ALA A 142 -15.74 12.52 16.57
CA ALA A 142 -14.44 13.19 16.53
C ALA A 142 -13.31 12.30 17.08
N GLN A 143 -13.66 11.42 18.03
CA GLN A 143 -12.75 10.46 18.61
C GLN A 143 -12.29 9.40 17.59
N ASP A 144 -13.19 8.88 16.76
CA ASP A 144 -12.86 7.87 15.75
C ASP A 144 -11.90 8.45 14.68
N ILE A 145 -12.07 9.73 14.33
CA ILE A 145 -11.17 10.46 13.43
C ILE A 145 -9.79 10.62 14.05
N LEU A 146 -9.71 11.02 15.32
CA LEU A 146 -8.44 11.19 16.03
C LEU A 146 -7.62 9.90 16.07
N TYR A 147 -8.25 8.77 16.40
CA TYR A 147 -7.55 7.49 16.41
C TYR A 147 -7.03 7.08 15.02
N ALA A 148 -7.83 7.26 13.97
CA ALA A 148 -7.41 6.95 12.61
C ALA A 148 -6.19 7.78 12.18
N TRP A 149 -6.13 9.05 12.59
CA TRP A 149 -4.96 9.91 12.37
C TRP A 149 -3.71 9.40 13.10
N ARG A 150 -3.84 9.04 14.37
CA ARG A 150 -2.72 8.51 15.16
C ARG A 150 -2.19 7.19 14.60
N ASP A 151 -3.09 6.30 14.20
CA ASP A 151 -2.72 5.03 13.56
C ASP A 151 -1.92 5.28 12.27
N PHE A 152 -2.36 6.26 11.47
CA PHE A 152 -1.64 6.69 10.28
C PHE A 152 -0.25 7.24 10.63
N GLU A 153 -0.15 8.19 11.56
CA GLU A 153 1.11 8.83 11.95
C GLU A 153 2.11 7.80 12.50
N CYS A 154 1.66 6.91 13.39
CA CYS A 154 2.48 5.84 13.94
C CYS A 154 2.90 4.82 12.87
N SER A 155 2.01 4.48 11.93
CA SER A 155 2.33 3.59 10.80
C SER A 155 3.35 4.22 9.85
N PHE A 156 3.22 5.52 9.57
CA PHE A 156 4.17 6.25 8.72
C PHE A 156 5.53 6.33 9.40
N PHE A 157 5.55 6.73 10.68
CA PHE A 157 6.75 6.76 11.52
C PHE A 157 7.45 5.40 11.53
N ALA A 158 6.72 4.30 11.72
CA ALA A 158 7.31 2.95 11.73
C ALA A 158 8.00 2.62 10.40
N GLY A 159 7.40 3.02 9.27
CA GLY A 159 8.01 2.90 7.95
C GLY A 159 9.28 3.73 7.83
N ALA A 160 9.27 4.99 8.29
CA ALA A 160 10.43 5.87 8.27
C ALA A 160 11.56 5.41 9.22
N LEU A 161 11.22 4.83 10.38
CA LEU A 161 12.19 4.29 11.34
C LEU A 161 12.91 3.07 10.77
N LEU A 162 12.15 2.13 10.18
CA LEU A 162 12.70 0.89 9.63
C LEU A 162 13.37 1.10 8.26
N CYS A 163 12.95 2.12 7.52
CA CYS A 163 13.40 2.44 6.18
C CYS A 163 13.61 3.96 6.06
N PRO A 164 14.65 4.54 6.69
CA PRO A 164 14.93 5.97 6.67
C PRO A 164 15.12 6.50 5.25
N LYS A 165 14.65 7.72 4.97
CA LYS A 165 14.39 8.19 3.60
C LYS A 165 15.60 8.08 2.69
N VAL A 166 16.73 8.66 3.11
CA VAL A 166 17.93 8.73 2.28
C VAL A 166 18.60 7.35 2.13
N PRO A 167 18.89 6.58 3.21
CA PRO A 167 19.48 5.25 3.07
C PRO A 167 18.59 4.28 2.29
N PHE A 168 17.27 4.33 2.51
CA PHE A 168 16.34 3.45 1.81
C PHE A 168 16.23 3.81 0.33
N ARG A 169 16.20 5.09 -0.03
CA ARG A 169 16.28 5.53 -1.43
C ARG A 169 17.54 5.01 -2.12
N GLN A 170 18.71 5.14 -1.49
CA GLN A 170 19.96 4.62 -2.05
C GLN A 170 19.92 3.09 -2.25
N MET A 171 19.28 2.36 -1.32
CA MET A 171 19.07 0.93 -1.45
C MET A 171 18.13 0.61 -2.62
N LEU A 172 17.01 1.33 -2.77
CA LEU A 172 16.08 1.17 -3.88
C LEU A 172 16.76 1.44 -5.23
N ASP A 173 17.52 2.53 -5.33
CA ASP A 173 18.25 2.90 -6.55
C ASP A 173 19.28 1.81 -6.95
N ARG A 174 20.00 1.23 -5.98
CA ARG A 174 20.96 0.14 -6.25
C ARG A 174 20.30 -1.17 -6.70
N ASN A 175 19.04 -1.38 -6.35
CA ASN A 175 18.31 -2.63 -6.62
C ASN A 175 17.17 -2.44 -7.64
N GLY A 176 17.09 -1.29 -8.31
CA GLY A 176 16.09 -1.03 -9.34
C GLY A 176 14.63 -1.07 -8.85
N TYR A 177 14.39 -0.69 -7.59
CA TYR A 177 13.05 -0.67 -6.96
C TYR A 177 12.34 -2.04 -6.93
N GLU A 178 13.09 -3.14 -6.89
CA GLU A 178 12.55 -4.49 -6.78
C GLU A 178 11.94 -4.79 -5.40
N ILE A 179 10.85 -5.56 -5.37
CA ILE A 179 10.15 -5.97 -4.13
C ILE A 179 11.08 -6.78 -3.21
N ASN A 180 12.01 -7.57 -3.77
CA ASN A 180 12.96 -8.38 -3.00
C ASN A 180 13.90 -7.54 -2.10
N THR A 181 13.99 -6.22 -2.33
CA THR A 181 14.68 -5.27 -1.44
C THR A 181 14.16 -5.35 0.00
N ALA A 182 12.94 -5.82 0.20
CA ALA A 182 12.38 -6.13 1.51
C ALA A 182 13.28 -7.05 2.35
N GLN A 183 13.89 -8.05 1.73
CA GLN A 183 14.80 -8.98 2.40
C GLN A 183 16.08 -8.27 2.86
N LEU A 184 16.64 -7.39 2.01
CA LEU A 184 17.83 -6.60 2.32
C LEU A 184 17.58 -5.60 3.46
N ALA A 185 16.40 -4.97 3.48
CA ALA A 185 15.97 -4.08 4.56
C ALA A 185 15.53 -4.84 5.83
N GLY A 186 15.33 -6.17 5.74
CA GLY A 186 14.85 -7.01 6.83
C GLY A 186 13.42 -6.64 7.28
N VAL A 187 12.56 -6.25 6.35
CA VAL A 187 11.14 -5.90 6.59
C VAL A 187 10.24 -6.68 5.63
N SER A 188 8.92 -6.60 5.81
CA SER A 188 7.99 -7.25 4.87
C SER A 188 7.89 -6.49 3.55
N GLU A 189 7.40 -7.17 2.52
CA GLU A 189 7.11 -6.59 1.21
C GLU A 189 6.12 -5.42 1.34
N SER A 190 5.12 -5.53 2.22
CA SER A 190 4.15 -4.45 2.48
C SER A 190 4.80 -3.18 3.02
N VAL A 191 5.79 -3.29 3.91
CA VAL A 191 6.51 -2.11 4.43
C VAL A 191 7.35 -1.48 3.32
N THR A 192 8.09 -2.32 2.58
CA THR A 192 8.97 -1.89 1.48
C THR A 192 8.17 -1.17 0.39
N MET A 193 7.10 -1.79 -0.10
CA MET A 193 6.26 -1.29 -1.18
C MET A 193 5.53 0.00 -0.79
N ARG A 194 5.00 0.10 0.43
CA ARG A 194 4.46 1.37 0.95
C ARG A 194 5.53 2.44 1.03
N ARG A 195 6.72 2.09 1.52
CA ARG A 195 7.79 3.05 1.72
C ARG A 195 8.36 3.59 0.40
N MET A 196 8.37 2.80 -0.68
CA MET A 196 8.75 3.28 -2.02
C MET A 196 7.99 4.56 -2.40
N THR A 197 6.71 4.64 -2.06
CA THR A 197 5.83 5.77 -2.40
C THR A 197 6.21 7.10 -1.73
N ALA A 198 6.99 7.06 -0.64
CA ALA A 198 7.43 8.25 0.11
C ALA A 198 8.95 8.50 0.02
N ALA A 199 9.74 7.46 -0.28
CA ALA A 199 11.19 7.55 -0.39
C ALA A 199 11.69 7.79 -1.83
N SER A 200 10.92 7.36 -2.85
CA SER A 200 11.25 7.59 -4.25
C SER A 200 11.32 9.09 -4.57
N PRO A 201 12.27 9.53 -5.42
CA PRO A 201 12.28 10.90 -5.93
C PRO A 201 11.16 11.15 -6.95
N TYR A 202 10.59 10.10 -7.55
CA TYR A 202 9.44 10.22 -8.44
C TYR A 202 8.17 10.26 -7.59
N PRO A 203 7.28 11.27 -7.69
CA PRO A 203 6.15 11.41 -6.76
C PRO A 203 4.88 10.67 -7.19
N HIS A 204 4.78 10.22 -8.44
CA HIS A 204 3.53 9.74 -9.03
C HIS A 204 3.23 8.26 -8.76
N TRP A 205 3.31 7.85 -7.50
CA TRP A 205 3.09 6.48 -7.05
C TRP A 205 1.65 6.22 -6.59
N HIS A 206 1.26 4.96 -6.63
CA HIS A 206 0.14 4.41 -5.90
C HIS A 206 0.54 3.09 -5.22
N TYR A 207 -0.17 2.74 -4.15
CA TYR A 207 -0.03 1.46 -3.46
C TYR A 207 -1.40 0.93 -3.07
N PHE A 208 -1.60 -0.37 -3.24
CA PHE A 208 -2.80 -1.11 -2.84
C PHE A 208 -2.44 -2.37 -2.07
N ASP A 209 -3.18 -2.63 -0.99
CA ASP A 209 -3.23 -3.91 -0.28
C ASP A 209 -4.66 -4.44 -0.40
N ALA A 210 -4.85 -5.57 -1.09
CA ALA A 210 -6.17 -6.08 -1.46
C ALA A 210 -6.39 -7.54 -1.08
N TYR A 211 -7.53 -7.80 -0.44
CA TYR A 211 -8.01 -9.13 -0.08
C TYR A 211 -9.12 -9.59 -1.03
N ALA A 212 -9.20 -10.90 -1.24
CA ALA A 212 -10.32 -11.51 -1.95
C ALA A 212 -11.55 -11.66 -1.04
N PRO A 213 -12.79 -11.53 -1.56
CA PRO A 213 -13.17 -11.02 -2.88
C PRO A 213 -13.36 -9.49 -2.84
N GLY A 214 -12.37 -8.73 -3.33
CA GLY A 214 -12.55 -7.32 -3.67
C GLY A 214 -12.56 -6.33 -2.51
N LYS A 215 -11.76 -6.54 -1.46
CA LYS A 215 -11.61 -5.61 -0.34
C LYS A 215 -10.25 -4.94 -0.36
N LEU A 216 -10.22 -3.60 -0.30
CA LEU A 216 -9.00 -2.85 -0.04
C LEU A 216 -8.77 -2.69 1.45
N LYS A 217 -7.56 -2.99 1.88
CA LYS A 217 -7.08 -2.80 3.25
C LYS A 217 -6.34 -1.47 3.41
N ALA A 218 -5.48 -1.14 2.46
CA ALA A 218 -4.70 0.08 2.48
C ALA A 218 -4.53 0.60 1.06
N VAL A 219 -4.64 1.92 0.94
CA VAL A 219 -4.58 2.63 -0.34
C VAL A 219 -3.75 3.90 -0.16
N TYR A 220 -2.86 4.13 -1.12
CA TYR A 220 -2.22 5.42 -1.34
C TYR A 220 -2.25 5.76 -2.84
N ARG A 221 -2.51 7.02 -3.20
CA ARG A 221 -2.76 7.47 -4.58
C ARG A 221 -2.11 8.83 -4.90
N GLY A 222 -0.79 8.93 -4.79
CA GLY A 222 -0.04 10.17 -5.11
C GLY A 222 -0.10 10.63 -6.56
N ASN A 223 -0.53 9.76 -7.49
CA ASN A 223 -0.79 10.08 -8.89
C ASN A 223 -2.27 10.39 -9.20
N GLY A 224 -3.16 10.34 -8.21
CA GLY A 224 -4.59 10.55 -8.43
C GLY A 224 -5.26 9.45 -9.24
N ILE A 225 -4.65 8.26 -9.35
CA ILE A 225 -5.29 7.13 -10.04
C ILE A 225 -6.68 6.88 -9.43
N PRO A 226 -7.74 6.71 -10.24
CA PRO A 226 -9.04 6.31 -9.73
C PRO A 226 -8.95 4.99 -8.96
N LEU A 227 -9.72 4.86 -7.88
CA LEU A 227 -9.83 3.57 -7.20
C LEU A 227 -10.50 2.54 -8.12
N PRO A 228 -10.07 1.26 -8.07
CA PRO A 228 -10.79 0.17 -8.73
C PRO A 228 -12.19 -0.04 -8.13
N TRP A 229 -12.44 0.53 -6.95
CA TRP A 229 -13.69 0.48 -6.21
C TRP A 229 -14.14 1.89 -5.84
N GLY A 230 -15.42 2.25 -5.97
CA GLY A 230 -15.90 3.58 -5.60
C GLY A 230 -15.77 3.94 -4.12
N ASN A 231 -15.43 2.96 -3.27
CA ASN A 231 -15.25 3.04 -1.81
C ASN A 231 -14.47 1.79 -1.32
N MET A 232 -14.03 1.75 -0.05
CA MET A 232 -13.35 0.60 0.56
C MET A 232 -14.24 -0.66 0.74
N SER A 233 -15.42 -0.71 0.11
CA SER A 233 -16.34 -1.84 0.16
C SER A 233 -16.35 -2.63 -1.15
N MET A 234 -16.88 -3.85 -1.08
CA MET A 234 -17.04 -4.75 -2.21
C MET A 234 -17.83 -4.06 -3.32
N VAL A 235 -17.30 -4.08 -4.55
CA VAL A 235 -17.97 -3.56 -5.75
C VAL A 235 -18.57 -4.72 -6.52
N GLU A 236 -19.76 -4.49 -7.08
CA GLU A 236 -20.51 -5.49 -7.83
C GLU A 236 -19.79 -5.89 -9.14
N ASP A 237 -19.13 -4.93 -9.82
CA ASP A 237 -18.46 -5.14 -11.12
C ASP A 237 -17.00 -4.64 -11.19
N PRO A 238 -16.05 -5.22 -10.41
CA PRO A 238 -14.66 -4.80 -10.44
C PRO A 238 -13.98 -5.27 -11.73
N CYS A 239 -13.24 -4.37 -12.38
CA CYS A 239 -12.50 -4.68 -13.61
C CYS A 239 -11.43 -5.74 -13.33
N GLN A 240 -11.61 -6.96 -13.84
CA GLN A 240 -10.72 -8.11 -13.59
C GLN A 240 -9.31 -7.97 -14.22
N HIS A 241 -9.06 -6.89 -14.96
CA HIS A 241 -7.80 -6.66 -15.67
C HIS A 241 -6.78 -5.84 -14.88
N TRP A 242 -7.15 -5.28 -13.73
CA TRP A 242 -6.14 -4.67 -12.86
C TRP A 242 -5.15 -5.72 -12.38
N SER A 243 -3.88 -5.32 -12.28
CA SER A 243 -2.79 -6.19 -11.83
C SER A 243 -3.09 -6.87 -10.49
N VAL A 244 -3.76 -6.14 -9.58
CA VAL A 244 -4.14 -6.64 -8.25
C VAL A 244 -5.12 -7.81 -8.33
N PHE A 245 -6.19 -7.72 -9.16
CA PHE A 245 -7.20 -8.79 -9.27
C PHE A 245 -6.68 -10.01 -10.01
N ARG A 246 -5.91 -9.80 -11.08
CA ARG A 246 -5.28 -10.90 -11.79
C ARG A 246 -4.38 -11.71 -10.88
N LYS A 247 -3.58 -11.04 -10.06
CA LYS A 247 -2.72 -11.74 -9.12
C LYS A 247 -3.53 -12.46 -8.03
N ILE A 248 -4.70 -11.97 -7.64
CA ILE A 248 -5.62 -12.69 -6.73
C ILE A 248 -6.07 -14.00 -7.38
N SER A 249 -6.54 -13.97 -8.63
CA SER A 249 -7.13 -15.13 -9.31
C SER A 249 -6.10 -16.12 -9.89
N GLU A 250 -4.90 -15.66 -10.23
CA GLU A 250 -3.87 -16.51 -10.83
C GLU A 250 -3.08 -17.33 -9.79
N PRO A 251 -2.83 -18.63 -10.03
CA PRO A 251 -1.99 -19.48 -9.18
C PRO A 251 -0.47 -19.21 -9.37
N SER A 252 -0.08 -18.01 -9.85
CA SER A 252 1.30 -17.70 -10.19
C SER A 252 2.16 -17.46 -8.95
N THR A 253 3.31 -18.12 -8.90
CA THR A 253 4.40 -17.85 -7.94
C THR A 253 5.17 -16.59 -8.35
N GLY A 254 5.78 -15.89 -7.40
CA GLY A 254 6.58 -14.69 -7.67
C GLY A 254 5.78 -13.39 -7.88
N THR A 255 6.43 -12.38 -8.45
CA THR A 255 5.83 -11.06 -8.74
C THR A 255 5.22 -11.00 -10.14
N SER A 256 4.44 -9.96 -10.45
CA SER A 256 3.84 -9.74 -11.76
C SER A 256 3.90 -8.26 -12.13
N ALA A 257 4.63 -7.94 -13.20
CA ALA A 257 4.76 -6.60 -13.74
C ALA A 257 3.78 -6.38 -14.91
N GLN A 258 3.05 -5.27 -14.90
CA GLN A 258 2.02 -4.97 -15.90
C GLN A 258 2.05 -3.51 -16.35
N ILE A 259 2.02 -3.29 -17.66
CA ILE A 259 1.68 -2.00 -18.26
C ILE A 259 0.18 -1.94 -18.48
N SER A 260 -0.47 -0.91 -17.93
CA SER A 260 -1.91 -0.71 -17.98
C SER A 260 -2.25 0.66 -18.54
N ILE A 261 -3.36 0.76 -19.25
CA ILE A 261 -3.91 2.02 -19.74
C ILE A 261 -5.26 2.23 -19.08
N LEU A 262 -5.43 3.38 -18.45
CA LEU A 262 -6.67 3.80 -17.79
C LEU A 262 -7.00 5.23 -18.21
N ASN A 263 -8.25 5.46 -18.58
CA ASN A 263 -8.75 6.82 -18.78
C ASN A 263 -9.07 7.44 -17.41
N VAL A 264 -8.54 8.64 -17.18
CA VAL A 264 -8.88 9.48 -16.04
C VAL A 264 -9.60 10.71 -16.58
N GLY A 265 -10.91 10.76 -16.39
CA GLY A 265 -11.77 11.59 -17.25
C GLY A 265 -11.68 11.09 -18.69
N ASP A 266 -11.41 11.99 -19.63
CA ASP A 266 -11.26 11.67 -21.05
C ASP A 266 -9.79 11.50 -21.49
N GLU A 267 -8.84 11.61 -20.56
CA GLU A 267 -7.41 11.52 -20.85
C GLU A 267 -6.85 10.11 -20.58
N PRO A 268 -6.23 9.44 -21.57
CA PRO A 268 -5.58 8.15 -21.36
C PRO A 268 -4.25 8.32 -20.62
N ARG A 269 -4.04 7.50 -19.60
CA ARG A 269 -2.78 7.44 -18.83
C ARG A 269 -2.18 6.05 -18.85
N ILE A 270 -0.85 5.99 -18.92
CA ILE A 270 -0.09 4.74 -18.88
C ILE A 270 0.42 4.53 -17.46
N TYR A 271 0.06 3.41 -16.86
CA TYR A 271 0.54 2.98 -15.56
C TYR A 271 1.44 1.77 -15.71
N ALA A 272 2.47 1.69 -14.88
CA ALA A 272 3.24 0.49 -14.67
C ALA A 272 3.04 0.04 -13.21
N CYS A 273 2.78 -1.25 -13.00
CA CYS A 273 2.55 -1.80 -11.66
C CYS A 273 3.33 -3.09 -11.46
N GLU A 274 3.73 -3.35 -10.22
CA GLU A 274 4.21 -4.65 -9.76
C GLU A 274 3.35 -5.17 -8.61
N SER A 275 2.93 -6.43 -8.73
CA SER A 275 2.07 -7.11 -7.75
C SER A 275 2.68 -8.40 -7.21
N ILE A 276 2.46 -8.68 -5.92
CA ILE A 276 2.86 -9.93 -5.26
C ILE A 276 1.72 -10.46 -4.39
N LYS A 277 1.52 -11.80 -4.38
CA LYS A 277 0.58 -12.48 -3.50
C LYS A 277 1.32 -12.91 -2.23
N VAL A 278 0.81 -12.53 -1.07
CA VAL A 278 1.37 -12.87 0.24
C VAL A 278 0.27 -13.36 1.19
N HIS A 279 0.64 -13.82 2.38
CA HIS A 279 -0.28 -14.32 3.40
C HIS A 279 -0.17 -13.50 4.68
N ASP A 280 -1.31 -13.22 5.32
CA ASP A 280 -1.33 -12.67 6.67
C ASP A 280 -1.06 -13.75 7.74
N LEU A 281 -0.98 -13.35 9.01
CA LEU A 281 -0.74 -14.27 10.13
C LEU A 281 -1.89 -15.24 10.39
N ALA A 282 -3.09 -14.93 9.90
CA ALA A 282 -4.24 -15.81 9.96
C ALA A 282 -4.31 -16.75 8.74
N GLY A 283 -3.30 -16.72 7.86
CA GLY A 283 -3.20 -17.55 6.66
C GLY A 283 -4.06 -17.07 5.49
N ASN A 284 -4.66 -15.87 5.57
CA ASN A 284 -5.45 -15.34 4.46
C ASN A 284 -4.52 -14.78 3.39
N SER A 285 -4.76 -15.17 2.13
CA SER A 285 -4.04 -14.59 0.99
C SER A 285 -4.54 -13.17 0.69
N HIS A 286 -3.60 -12.27 0.42
CA HIS A 286 -3.87 -10.95 -0.14
C HIS A 286 -2.81 -10.57 -1.18
N VAL A 287 -3.07 -9.52 -1.94
CA VAL A 287 -2.17 -9.02 -2.97
C VAL A 287 -1.73 -7.60 -2.64
N LEU A 288 -0.43 -7.41 -2.65
CA LEU A 288 0.21 -6.11 -2.60
C LEU A 288 0.50 -5.65 -4.01
N CYS A 289 0.23 -4.38 -4.31
CA CYS A 289 0.49 -3.77 -5.61
C CYS A 289 1.06 -2.37 -5.41
N SER A 290 2.19 -2.10 -6.04
CA SER A 290 2.73 -0.74 -6.18
C SER A 290 2.77 -0.40 -7.66
N GLY A 291 2.49 0.85 -8.00
CA GLY A 291 2.63 1.29 -9.37
C GLY A 291 2.83 2.78 -9.49
N ILE A 292 3.14 3.21 -10.70
CA ILE A 292 3.45 4.59 -11.06
C ILE A 292 2.69 5.01 -12.31
N ASP A 293 2.36 6.29 -12.40
CA ASP A 293 1.92 6.93 -13.64
C ASP A 293 3.17 7.27 -14.46
N LEU A 294 3.26 6.81 -15.70
CA LEU A 294 4.41 7.07 -16.58
C LEU A 294 4.28 8.38 -17.36
N ASN A 295 3.07 8.95 -17.47
CA ASN A 295 2.84 10.14 -18.30
C ASN A 295 3.72 11.34 -17.89
N PRO A 296 3.86 11.70 -16.60
CA PRO A 296 4.75 12.80 -16.20
C PRO A 296 6.21 12.57 -16.60
N ALA A 297 6.72 11.34 -16.47
CA ALA A 297 8.09 11.00 -16.85
C ALA A 297 8.30 10.98 -18.38
N ILE A 298 7.27 10.64 -19.17
CA ILE A 298 7.29 10.75 -20.63
C ILE A 298 7.35 12.24 -21.05
N GLN A 299 6.53 13.09 -20.44
CA GLN A 299 6.51 14.53 -20.70
C GLN A 299 7.83 15.20 -20.33
N ALA A 300 8.43 14.82 -19.20
CA ALA A 300 9.74 15.34 -18.77
C ALA A 300 10.88 15.03 -19.77
N GLN A 301 10.71 14.02 -20.62
CA GLN A 301 11.62 13.71 -21.73
C GLN A 301 11.29 14.46 -23.03
N GLY A 302 10.34 15.39 -23.02
CA GLY A 302 9.94 16.17 -24.18
C GLY A 302 9.06 15.43 -25.18
N LYS A 303 8.40 14.33 -24.75
CA LYS A 303 7.50 13.53 -25.59
C LYS A 303 6.03 13.82 -25.26
N ASP A 304 5.16 13.62 -26.25
CA ASP A 304 3.72 13.72 -26.05
C ASP A 304 3.15 12.45 -25.41
N ALA A 305 3.02 12.48 -24.08
CA ALA A 305 2.48 11.36 -23.33
C ALA A 305 1.02 11.04 -23.67
N LEU A 306 0.21 12.04 -24.03
CA LEU A 306 -1.20 11.82 -24.36
C LEU A 306 -1.33 11.11 -25.70
N SER A 307 -0.55 11.52 -26.71
CA SER A 307 -0.50 10.83 -28.01
C SER A 307 -0.02 9.38 -27.84
N ILE A 308 1.07 9.17 -27.08
CA ILE A 308 1.61 7.81 -26.85
C ILE A 308 0.58 6.93 -26.12
N ALA A 309 -0.11 7.46 -25.12
CA ALA A 309 -1.15 6.75 -24.39
C ALA A 309 -2.38 6.44 -25.25
N ALA A 310 -2.79 7.39 -26.11
CA ALA A 310 -3.90 7.21 -27.04
C ALA A 310 -3.59 6.15 -28.11
N ASP A 311 -2.39 6.17 -28.68
CA ASP A 311 -1.95 5.17 -29.66
C ASP A 311 -1.89 3.78 -29.04
N LEU A 312 -1.30 3.66 -27.84
CA LEU A 312 -1.25 2.39 -27.12
C LEU A 312 -2.66 1.88 -26.79
N ARG A 313 -3.55 2.79 -26.33
CA ARG A 313 -4.95 2.47 -26.07
C ARG A 313 -5.62 1.91 -27.33
N GLN A 314 -5.49 2.60 -28.46
CA GLN A 314 -6.12 2.20 -29.72
C GLN A 314 -5.65 0.81 -30.17
N VAL A 315 -4.36 0.53 -30.05
CA VAL A 315 -3.78 -0.79 -30.33
C VAL A 315 -4.38 -1.86 -29.41
N CYS A 316 -4.56 -1.59 -28.12
CA CYS A 316 -5.20 -2.54 -27.23
C CYS A 316 -6.70 -2.72 -27.54
N VAL A 317 -7.44 -1.65 -27.85
CA VAL A 317 -8.88 -1.73 -28.19
C VAL A 317 -9.09 -2.66 -29.39
N THR A 318 -8.31 -2.47 -30.46
CA THR A 318 -8.42 -3.28 -31.70
C THR A 318 -8.12 -4.77 -31.49
N LYS A 319 -7.49 -5.15 -30.37
CA LYS A 319 -7.18 -6.54 -30.00
C LYS A 319 -7.93 -7.02 -28.77
N GLY A 320 -9.13 -6.51 -28.50
CA GLY A 320 -9.99 -6.98 -27.41
C GLY A 320 -9.53 -6.54 -26.00
N GLY A 321 -8.69 -5.51 -25.93
CA GLY A 321 -8.26 -4.87 -24.68
C GLY A 321 -6.88 -5.28 -24.19
N SER A 322 -6.11 -6.09 -24.91
CA SER A 322 -4.72 -6.41 -24.57
C SER A 322 -3.89 -6.62 -25.84
N SER A 323 -2.67 -6.07 -25.87
CA SER A 323 -1.78 -6.20 -27.02
C SER A 323 -0.33 -6.01 -26.62
N LYS A 324 0.58 -6.67 -27.36
CA LYS A 324 1.99 -6.29 -27.41
C LYS A 324 2.14 -4.79 -27.70
N ILE A 325 3.08 -4.17 -27.00
CA ILE A 325 3.42 -2.75 -27.14
C ILE A 325 4.14 -2.55 -28.48
N PRO A 326 3.71 -1.62 -29.35
CA PRO A 326 4.41 -1.30 -30.59
C PRO A 326 5.87 -0.86 -30.35
N ARG A 327 6.79 -1.23 -31.25
CA ARG A 327 8.24 -0.98 -31.08
C ARG A 327 8.60 0.48 -30.83
N SER A 328 7.89 1.43 -31.45
CA SER A 328 8.09 2.87 -31.22
C SER A 328 7.79 3.25 -29.77
N ILE A 329 6.60 2.89 -29.28
CA ILE A 329 6.17 3.12 -27.90
C ILE A 329 7.06 2.34 -26.91
N GLN A 330 7.46 1.11 -27.26
CA GLN A 330 8.36 0.30 -26.44
C GLN A 330 9.70 1.02 -26.20
N LYS A 331 10.29 1.63 -27.24
CA LYS A 331 11.52 2.42 -27.14
C LYS A 331 11.32 3.63 -26.22
N ASP A 332 10.18 4.29 -26.32
CA ASP A 332 9.88 5.45 -25.49
C ASP A 332 9.71 5.09 -24.02
N LEU A 333 8.94 4.05 -23.73
CA LEU A 333 8.75 3.54 -22.36
C LEU A 333 10.05 2.96 -21.78
N MET A 334 10.88 2.30 -22.58
CA MET A 334 12.17 1.78 -22.12
C MET A 334 13.12 2.91 -21.71
N SER A 335 13.13 4.03 -22.45
CA SER A 335 13.87 5.24 -22.07
C SER A 335 13.42 5.77 -20.71
N VAL A 336 12.10 5.85 -20.47
CA VAL A 336 11.52 6.21 -19.16
C VAL A 336 11.95 5.24 -18.07
N ALA A 337 11.85 3.93 -18.32
CA ALA A 337 12.20 2.91 -17.34
C ALA A 337 13.66 3.03 -16.87
N LYS A 338 14.59 3.29 -17.81
CA LYS A 338 16.02 3.49 -17.51
C LYS A 338 16.29 4.76 -16.71
N ILE A 339 15.59 5.86 -16.99
CA ILE A 339 15.75 7.12 -16.24
C ILE A 339 15.19 7.00 -14.83
N LEU A 340 14.02 6.38 -14.69
CA LEU A 340 13.43 6.13 -13.37
C LEU A 340 14.21 5.07 -12.59
N ASN A 341 14.96 4.21 -13.29
CA ASN A 341 15.68 3.07 -12.73
C ASN A 341 14.75 2.13 -11.95
N ILE A 342 13.60 1.84 -12.54
CA ILE A 342 12.57 0.97 -11.96
C ILE A 342 12.44 -0.28 -12.85
N ASN A 343 13.03 -1.38 -12.41
CA ASN A 343 13.22 -2.59 -13.21
C ASN A 343 11.89 -3.30 -13.57
N TRP A 344 10.87 -3.21 -12.71
CA TRP A 344 9.56 -3.77 -13.03
C TRP A 344 8.82 -3.00 -14.12
N VAL A 345 9.20 -1.74 -14.41
CA VAL A 345 8.70 -1.05 -15.62
C VAL A 345 9.24 -1.73 -16.87
N GLU A 346 10.54 -2.08 -16.88
CA GLU A 346 11.17 -2.78 -18.01
C GLU A 346 10.52 -4.14 -18.25
N ARG A 347 10.34 -4.95 -17.20
CA ARG A 347 9.63 -6.24 -17.30
C ARG A 347 8.18 -6.06 -17.76
N GLY A 348 7.51 -5.02 -17.28
CA GLY A 348 6.15 -4.70 -17.72
C GLY A 348 6.07 -4.43 -19.22
N ILE A 349 7.07 -3.74 -19.78
CA ILE A 349 7.15 -3.39 -21.21
C ILE A 349 7.31 -4.62 -22.11
N GLU A 350 7.94 -5.69 -21.61
CA GLU A 350 8.09 -6.96 -22.33
C GLU A 350 6.78 -7.75 -22.41
N ASN A 351 5.82 -7.46 -21.52
CA ASN A 351 4.51 -8.07 -21.47
C ASN A 351 3.49 -7.32 -22.35
N ASP A 352 2.33 -7.95 -22.59
CA ASP A 352 1.21 -7.27 -23.23
C ASP A 352 0.68 -6.13 -22.36
N ALA A 353 0.51 -4.95 -22.97
CA ALA A 353 -0.19 -3.84 -22.35
C ALA A 353 -1.70 -4.11 -22.31
N ARG A 354 -2.35 -3.62 -21.25
CA ARG A 354 -3.76 -3.94 -20.96
C ARG A 354 -4.61 -2.71 -20.71
N LEU A 355 -5.80 -2.69 -21.30
CA LEU A 355 -6.85 -1.76 -20.91
C LEU A 355 -7.46 -2.19 -19.59
N ILE A 356 -7.51 -1.25 -18.65
CA ILE A 356 -8.21 -1.36 -17.38
C ILE A 356 -9.27 -0.24 -17.29
N CYS A 357 -10.26 -0.43 -16.43
CA CYS A 357 -11.29 0.58 -16.16
C CYS A 357 -11.55 0.70 -14.66
N SER A 358 -11.97 1.89 -14.22
CA SER A 358 -12.34 2.13 -12.82
C SER A 358 -13.61 1.39 -12.43
N ARG A 359 -14.54 1.18 -13.37
CA ARG A 359 -15.79 0.41 -13.20
C ARG A 359 -16.17 -0.30 -14.49
N GLY A 360 -16.92 -1.40 -14.38
CA GLY A 360 -17.38 -2.15 -15.55
C GLY A 360 -18.19 -1.32 -16.56
N ALA A 361 -19.04 -0.41 -16.07
CA ALA A 361 -19.85 0.48 -16.90
C ALA A 361 -19.04 1.42 -17.82
N VAL A 362 -17.77 1.71 -17.51
CA VAL A 362 -16.87 2.55 -18.32
C VAL A 362 -15.76 1.74 -18.97
N CYS A 363 -16.02 0.46 -19.26
CA CYS A 363 -15.05 -0.43 -19.90
C CYS A 363 -14.69 0.09 -21.31
N PRO A 364 -13.42 0.42 -21.59
CA PRO A 364 -13.00 0.93 -22.90
C PRO A 364 -12.80 -0.18 -23.94
N ARG A 365 -13.07 -1.44 -23.60
CA ARG A 365 -12.88 -2.58 -24.50
C ARG A 365 -14.06 -2.72 -25.45
N SER A 366 -13.78 -3.27 -26.63
CA SER A 366 -14.79 -3.59 -27.64
C SER A 366 -14.56 -5.04 -28.12
N PRO A 367 -15.48 -5.99 -27.82
CA PRO A 367 -16.67 -5.83 -26.97
C PRO A 367 -16.32 -5.52 -25.51
N SER A 368 -17.25 -4.91 -24.78
CA SER A 368 -17.07 -4.60 -23.35
C SER A 368 -17.07 -5.90 -22.52
N CYS A 369 -16.32 -5.92 -21.42
CA CYS A 369 -16.28 -7.08 -20.52
C CYS A 369 -17.63 -7.44 -19.89
N TYR A 370 -18.59 -6.51 -19.88
CA TYR A 370 -19.87 -6.62 -19.17
C TYR A 370 -21.08 -6.62 -20.12
N GLN A 371 -20.86 -6.43 -21.44
CA GLN A 371 -21.92 -6.45 -22.45
C GLN A 371 -22.60 -7.82 -22.63
N GLN A 372 -22.01 -8.91 -22.13
CA GLN A 372 -22.62 -10.25 -22.19
C GLN A 372 -23.50 -10.61 -20.98
N CYS A 373 -23.56 -9.76 -19.94
CA CYS A 373 -24.37 -10.06 -18.75
C CYS A 373 -25.85 -9.65 -18.88
N GLU A 374 -26.22 -8.82 -19.86
CA GLU A 374 -27.62 -8.39 -20.09
C GLU A 374 -28.40 -9.31 -21.05
N ALA A 375 -27.79 -10.39 -21.55
CA ALA A 375 -28.37 -11.27 -22.58
C ALA A 375 -28.76 -12.67 -22.09
N ASN A 376 -28.85 -12.91 -20.77
CA ASN A 376 -29.35 -14.17 -20.19
C ASN A 376 -30.44 -13.94 -19.15
#